data_AF-A0A1C5YTH5-F1
#
_entry.id   AF-A0A1C5YTH5-F1
#
_cell.length_a   1.000
_cell.length_b   1.000
_cell.length_c   1.000
_cell.angle_alpha   90.00
_cell.angle_beta   90.00
_cell.angle_gamma   90.00
#
_symmetry.space_group_name_H-M   'P 1'
#
loop_
_entity.id
_entity.type
_entity.pdbx_description
1 polymer ?
#
loop_
_entity_poly.entity_id
_entity_poly.type
_entity_poly.pdbx_seq_one_letter_code
_entity_poly.pdbx_strand_id
1 'polypeptide(L)'
;MKRINLKRIAAAVIAVSSVFAGVYGSTVPSAAEPDEYHDDWLHVNENAEIVDMYGNPVWLTGCNWFGYNVGSQVFDGVWSRNMHEMLTEIADHGFNLLRVPMSTQLLLQWKNNEPDPATPKINEWTNPELTVEGVVGGKVKYSFDVWNQAVKWCRELGIKIMIDIHSAETASAGHQVSLWYTDKYSTEDWYEALEWLTDYYKDDDTLIAIDLKNEPHGKADVPSQMAKWDDSKDPNNWKYAAECAAEKVLAINPNLLIMVEGIEVYPKEGYDWTAPAKDWTTNTEFYYGAWWGGNFRGAKENPIDLGEHQSQLVYSPHDYGPLVYEQSWFHEGFTQESIMEEYWYDNWFYLLEEKTAPLLMGEWGGFIDEQHDPDGANTKWLTCLRDLMIENRIHHTFWCFNENSGDTGGLVYDNFGTWDEDKYALVKPALWQDENGKFISLDHKFAIGANGISLSDYYSGEQPTLPSESIDTLIKGDVNNDKKVNIFDSVVLKRFVAGIETDIDKNNADFNSDGNIGISDLIQLNKFLIKY
;
A
#
# COMPACT_ATOMS: atom_id res chain seq x y z
N MET A 1 -20.55 79.18 -15.95
CA MET A 1 -20.57 78.78 -17.37
C MET A 1 -19.98 77.37 -17.43
N LYS A 2 -20.56 76.30 -17.96
CA LYS A 2 -21.69 76.09 -18.88
C LYS A 2 -22.58 74.98 -18.30
N ARG A 3 -23.89 75.18 -18.41
CA ARG A 3 -24.90 74.13 -18.34
C ARG A 3 -25.00 73.47 -19.72
N ILE A 4 -25.11 72.15 -19.78
CA ILE A 4 -25.89 71.48 -20.82
C ILE A 4 -26.86 70.56 -20.09
N ASN A 5 -28.10 70.60 -20.54
CA ASN A 5 -29.29 70.04 -19.94
C ASN A 5 -30.07 69.38 -21.08
N LEU A 6 -30.97 68.46 -20.72
CA LEU A 6 -32.07 67.85 -21.51
C LEU A 6 -31.67 66.60 -22.35
N LYS A 7 -32.40 65.47 -22.35
CA LYS A 7 -33.81 65.23 -21.98
C LYS A 7 -34.14 63.71 -21.86
N ARG A 8 -34.90 63.36 -20.80
CA ARG A 8 -36.12 62.50 -20.64
C ARG A 8 -36.21 61.14 -21.39
N ILE A 9 -36.64 60.06 -20.73
CA ILE A 9 -38.05 59.60 -20.49
C ILE A 9 -37.99 58.54 -19.34
N ALA A 10 -38.57 58.68 -18.14
CA ALA A 10 -39.97 58.63 -17.66
C ALA A 10 -40.68 57.25 -17.76
N ALA A 11 -40.84 56.56 -16.61
CA ALA A 11 -42.05 55.85 -16.12
C ALA A 11 -41.65 54.93 -14.93
N ALA A 12 -42.01 55.27 -13.70
CA ALA A 12 -43.25 54.89 -13.01
C ALA A 12 -43.05 53.64 -12.12
N VAL A 13 -42.89 53.92 -10.83
CA VAL A 13 -42.85 52.99 -9.70
C VAL A 13 -44.20 52.30 -9.57
N ILE A 14 -44.20 50.97 -9.59
CA ILE A 14 -45.25 50.15 -8.98
C ILE A 14 -44.56 49.29 -7.93
N ALA A 15 -44.81 49.62 -6.66
CA ALA A 15 -44.51 48.75 -5.54
C ALA A 15 -45.63 47.70 -5.46
N VAL A 16 -45.28 46.43 -5.68
CA VAL A 16 -46.07 45.29 -5.20
C VAL A 16 -45.20 44.53 -4.23
N SER A 17 -45.58 44.62 -2.96
CA SER A 17 -45.10 43.74 -1.90
C SER A 17 -45.74 42.38 -2.09
N SER A 18 -44.94 41.36 -2.42
CA SER A 18 -45.35 39.96 -2.34
C SER A 18 -44.37 39.20 -1.48
N VAL A 19 -44.88 38.79 -0.33
CA VAL A 19 -44.31 37.89 0.67
C VAL A 19 -43.79 36.63 -0.02
N PHE A 20 -42.49 36.39 0.04
CA PHE A 20 -41.93 35.06 -0.21
C PHE A 20 -41.76 34.36 1.13
N ALA A 21 -42.53 33.29 1.32
CA ALA A 21 -42.31 32.30 2.35
C ALA A 21 -40.92 31.70 2.14
N GLY A 22 -40.06 31.81 3.16
CA GLY A 22 -38.75 31.19 3.16
C GLY A 22 -38.90 29.68 3.20
N VAL A 23 -38.56 29.01 2.10
CA VAL A 23 -38.20 27.61 2.11
C VAL A 23 -36.73 27.59 2.55
N TYR A 24 -36.48 27.13 3.78
CA TYR A 24 -35.15 26.72 4.20
C TYR A 24 -34.79 25.46 3.42
N GLY A 25 -34.19 25.63 2.24
CA GLY A 25 -33.42 24.58 1.60
C GLY A 25 -32.10 24.47 2.32
N SER A 26 -31.88 23.36 3.01
CA SER A 26 -30.56 22.90 3.42
C SER A 26 -29.71 22.74 2.17
N THR A 27 -28.86 23.72 1.88
CA THR A 27 -27.78 23.57 0.91
C THR A 27 -26.79 22.58 1.50
N VAL A 28 -26.87 21.33 1.06
CA VAL A 28 -25.73 20.43 1.11
C VAL A 28 -24.58 21.17 0.41
N PRO A 29 -23.37 21.26 1.00
CA PRO A 29 -22.24 21.82 0.28
C PRO A 29 -22.12 21.08 -1.04
N SER A 30 -22.12 21.81 -2.15
CA SER A 30 -21.62 21.25 -3.40
C SER A 30 -20.20 20.77 -3.11
N ALA A 31 -19.89 19.51 -3.43
CA ALA A 31 -18.51 19.08 -3.54
C ALA A 31 -17.76 20.15 -4.36
N ALA A 32 -16.58 20.54 -3.90
CA ALA A 32 -15.72 21.40 -4.69
C ALA A 32 -15.56 20.75 -6.08
N GLU A 33 -15.57 21.55 -7.15
CA GLU A 33 -15.14 21.00 -8.43
C GLU A 33 -13.72 20.44 -8.23
N PRO A 34 -13.41 19.23 -8.72
CA PRO A 34 -12.04 18.73 -8.71
C PRO A 34 -11.16 19.82 -9.33
N ASP A 35 -10.15 20.26 -8.59
CA ASP A 35 -9.11 21.08 -9.18
C ASP A 35 -8.13 20.16 -9.95
N GLU A 36 -6.96 20.66 -10.35
CA GLU A 36 -6.01 19.85 -11.12
C GLU A 36 -5.34 18.70 -10.30
N TYR A 37 -5.55 18.62 -8.98
CA TYR A 37 -4.78 17.75 -8.06
C TYR A 37 -5.64 17.08 -6.97
N HIS A 38 -6.93 16.87 -7.23
CA HIS A 38 -7.86 16.28 -6.26
C HIS A 38 -8.80 15.23 -6.88
N ASP A 39 -8.45 14.68 -8.04
CA ASP A 39 -9.25 13.63 -8.69
C ASP A 39 -8.67 12.22 -8.54
N ASP A 40 -7.46 12.06 -8.01
CA ASP A 40 -6.80 10.75 -7.86
C ASP A 40 -6.89 10.14 -6.45
N TRP A 41 -7.75 10.68 -5.58
CA TRP A 41 -7.97 10.12 -4.26
C TRP A 41 -8.63 8.74 -4.33
N LEU A 42 -8.20 7.85 -3.45
CA LEU A 42 -8.63 6.46 -3.39
C LEU A 42 -9.43 6.20 -2.11
N HIS A 43 -10.22 5.13 -2.13
CA HIS A 43 -10.88 4.61 -0.93
C HIS A 43 -11.16 3.12 -1.09
N VAL A 44 -11.53 2.47 0.01
CA VAL A 44 -11.95 1.07 0.05
C VAL A 44 -13.47 0.99 -0.07
N ASN A 45 -13.94 0.21 -1.04
CA ASN A 45 -15.37 -0.05 -1.24
C ASN A 45 -15.89 -1.18 -0.33
N GLU A 46 -17.19 -1.47 -0.40
CA GLU A 46 -17.84 -2.55 0.36
C GLU A 46 -17.36 -3.98 -0.01
N ASN A 47 -16.63 -4.14 -1.11
CA ASN A 47 -16.04 -5.41 -1.53
C ASN A 47 -14.61 -5.60 -0.99
N ALA A 48 -14.12 -4.68 -0.15
CA ALA A 48 -12.74 -4.62 0.30
C ALA A 48 -11.73 -4.45 -0.85
N GLU A 49 -12.10 -3.69 -1.88
CA GLU A 49 -11.23 -3.31 -3.00
C GLU A 49 -10.83 -1.84 -2.87
N ILE A 50 -9.59 -1.50 -3.22
CA ILE A 50 -9.20 -0.09 -3.40
C ILE A 50 -9.75 0.39 -4.74
N VAL A 51 -10.52 1.48 -4.71
CA VAL A 51 -11.16 2.11 -5.86
C VAL A 51 -10.79 3.60 -5.94
N ASP A 52 -10.87 4.15 -7.15
CA ASP A 52 -10.80 5.60 -7.36
C ASP A 52 -12.07 6.32 -6.86
N MET A 53 -12.09 7.66 -6.96
CA MET A 53 -13.25 8.47 -6.56
C MET A 53 -14.54 8.18 -7.35
N TYR A 54 -14.45 7.49 -8.49
CA TYR A 54 -15.57 7.08 -9.35
C TYR A 54 -16.04 5.64 -9.08
N GLY A 55 -15.36 4.92 -8.19
CA GLY A 55 -15.66 3.54 -7.83
C GLY A 55 -14.99 2.51 -8.74
N ASN A 56 -14.02 2.89 -9.57
CA ASN A 56 -13.31 1.94 -10.43
C ASN A 56 -12.18 1.23 -9.66
N PRO A 57 -12.10 -0.11 -9.67
CA PRO A 57 -11.08 -0.87 -8.92
C PRO A 57 -9.66 -0.71 -9.45
N VAL A 58 -8.80 -0.07 -8.66
CA VAL A 58 -7.40 0.14 -9.02
C VAL A 58 -6.51 -1.04 -8.62
N TRP A 59 -5.26 -1.07 -9.10
CA TRP A 59 -4.25 -1.99 -8.60
C TRP A 59 -2.90 -1.27 -8.42
N LEU A 60 -2.59 -0.96 -7.16
CA LEU A 60 -1.32 -0.36 -6.75
C LEU A 60 -0.21 -1.42 -6.84
N THR A 61 0.68 -1.26 -7.82
CA THR A 61 1.80 -2.17 -8.10
C THR A 61 3.08 -1.35 -8.23
N GLY A 62 3.87 -1.32 -7.16
CA GLY A 62 4.96 -0.38 -6.99
C GLY A 62 6.28 -0.98 -6.56
N CYS A 63 7.21 -0.13 -6.19
CA CYS A 63 8.50 -0.51 -5.61
C CYS A 63 8.91 0.44 -4.50
N ASN A 64 9.82 -0.02 -3.65
CA ASN A 64 10.39 0.77 -2.56
C ASN A 64 11.66 1.48 -3.05
N TRP A 65 11.80 2.78 -2.78
CA TRP A 65 13.06 3.49 -2.98
C TRP A 65 13.50 4.18 -1.69
N PHE A 66 14.45 3.57 -0.99
CA PHE A 66 14.95 4.11 0.28
C PHE A 66 16.10 5.08 0.06
N GLY A 67 16.43 5.85 1.11
CA GLY A 67 17.52 6.84 1.11
C GLY A 67 17.35 7.92 2.17
N TYR A 68 16.11 8.40 2.31
CA TYR A 68 15.73 9.43 3.28
C TYR A 68 15.81 8.94 4.72
N ASN A 69 15.37 7.71 5.01
CA ASN A 69 15.51 7.05 6.31
C ASN A 69 16.97 6.72 6.71
N VAL A 70 17.87 6.46 5.75
CA VAL A 70 19.23 5.95 6.02
C VAL A 70 20.31 7.03 6.16
N GLY A 71 19.94 8.32 6.07
CA GLY A 71 20.85 9.46 6.28
C GLY A 71 21.51 10.01 5.01
N SER A 72 21.09 9.56 3.82
CA SER A 72 21.53 10.17 2.56
C SER A 72 20.84 11.51 2.30
N GLN A 73 19.71 11.79 2.97
CA GLN A 73 18.87 13.00 2.81
C GLN A 73 18.34 13.24 1.39
N VAL A 74 18.43 12.21 0.57
CA VAL A 74 17.89 12.07 -0.78
C VAL A 74 17.73 10.57 -0.99
N PHE A 75 17.00 10.17 -2.02
CA PHE A 75 17.02 8.80 -2.50
C PHE A 75 18.45 8.29 -2.75
N ASP A 76 18.71 7.05 -2.34
CA ASP A 76 20.01 6.44 -2.60
C ASP A 76 20.23 6.25 -4.11
N GLY A 77 21.47 6.42 -4.57
CA GLY A 77 21.85 6.36 -5.99
C GLY A 77 21.97 7.73 -6.68
N VAL A 78 21.43 8.82 -6.12
CA VAL A 78 21.49 10.17 -6.73
C VAL A 78 22.91 10.77 -6.75
N TRP A 79 23.84 10.21 -5.98
CA TRP A 79 25.28 10.51 -6.12
C TRP A 79 25.89 9.90 -7.40
N SER A 80 25.24 8.92 -8.01
CA SER A 80 25.74 8.19 -9.17
C SER A 80 24.98 8.50 -10.44
N ARG A 81 23.66 8.66 -10.33
CA ARG A 81 22.76 8.84 -11.46
C ARG A 81 21.83 10.04 -11.30
N ASN A 82 21.21 10.43 -12.41
CA ASN A 82 20.22 11.50 -12.40
C ASN A 82 18.92 10.99 -11.75
N MET A 83 18.37 11.73 -10.79
CA MET A 83 17.17 11.33 -10.04
C MET A 83 15.93 11.27 -10.94
N HIS A 84 15.77 12.23 -11.85
CA HIS A 84 14.63 12.25 -12.77
C HIS A 84 14.70 11.11 -13.79
N GLU A 85 15.90 10.78 -14.29
CA GLU A 85 16.10 9.61 -15.15
C GLU A 85 15.73 8.31 -14.43
N MET A 86 16.16 8.12 -13.18
CA MET A 86 15.80 6.92 -12.41
C MET A 86 14.29 6.85 -12.15
N LEU A 87 13.61 7.96 -11.83
CA LEU A 87 12.14 8.00 -11.74
C LEU A 87 11.47 7.66 -13.08
N THR A 88 12.01 8.18 -14.19
CA THR A 88 11.50 7.88 -15.54
C THR A 88 11.65 6.39 -15.84
N GLU A 89 12.78 5.79 -15.50
CA GLU A 89 13.00 4.36 -15.66
C GLU A 89 12.02 3.54 -14.80
N ILE A 90 11.78 3.91 -13.54
CA ILE A 90 10.76 3.27 -12.69
C ILE A 90 9.39 3.32 -13.37
N ALA A 91 8.99 4.48 -13.91
CA ALA A 91 7.73 4.63 -14.64
C ALA A 91 7.68 3.77 -15.91
N ASP A 92 8.76 3.77 -16.70
CA ASP A 92 8.86 3.01 -17.96
C ASP A 92 8.82 1.49 -17.74
N HIS A 93 9.17 1.04 -16.53
CA HIS A 93 9.05 -0.35 -16.08
C HIS A 93 7.70 -0.66 -15.43
N GLY A 94 6.77 0.30 -15.34
CA GLY A 94 5.37 0.06 -14.98
C GLY A 94 5.02 0.13 -13.50
N PHE A 95 5.92 0.64 -12.65
CA PHE A 95 5.65 0.82 -11.23
C PHE A 95 4.85 2.09 -10.97
N ASN A 96 3.55 1.96 -10.66
CA ASN A 96 2.63 3.09 -10.50
C ASN A 96 2.59 3.69 -9.09
N LEU A 97 3.23 3.03 -8.13
CA LEU A 97 3.38 3.48 -6.75
C LEU A 97 4.86 3.45 -6.34
N LEU A 98 5.30 4.49 -5.64
CA LEU A 98 6.61 4.53 -4.98
C LEU A 98 6.41 4.57 -3.46
N ARG A 99 6.78 3.49 -2.75
CA ARG A 99 6.87 3.48 -1.28
C ARG A 99 8.20 4.12 -0.88
N VAL A 100 8.14 5.18 -0.07
CA VAL A 100 9.30 5.99 0.29
C VAL A 100 9.57 5.92 1.80
N PRO A 101 10.56 5.11 2.22
CA PRO A 101 11.06 5.08 3.59
C PRO A 101 11.61 6.43 4.07
N MET A 102 11.00 6.97 5.12
CA MET A 102 11.38 8.20 5.81
C MET A 102 11.57 7.95 7.32
N SER A 103 11.98 8.98 8.06
CA SER A 103 12.08 8.88 9.52
C SER A 103 11.40 10.06 10.20
N THR A 104 10.86 9.84 11.40
CA THR A 104 10.27 10.90 12.23
C THR A 104 11.23 12.08 12.39
N GLN A 105 12.50 11.78 12.68
CA GLN A 105 13.58 12.77 12.75
C GLN A 105 13.65 13.66 11.50
N LEU A 106 13.69 13.06 10.31
CA LEU A 106 13.83 13.81 9.06
C LEU A 106 12.63 14.73 8.83
N LEU A 107 11.42 14.23 9.07
CA LEU A 107 10.19 15.02 8.90
C LEU A 107 10.17 16.21 9.86
N LEU A 108 10.56 16.02 11.13
CA LEU A 108 10.65 17.11 12.10
C LEU A 108 11.76 18.12 11.76
N GLN A 109 12.88 17.66 11.20
CA GLN A 109 13.92 18.53 10.67
C GLN A 109 13.40 19.40 9.52
N TRP A 110 12.66 18.81 8.57
CA TRP A 110 11.99 19.53 7.49
C TRP A 110 11.00 20.56 8.01
N LYS A 111 10.10 20.13 8.90
CA LYS A 111 9.12 20.98 9.58
C LYS A 111 9.76 22.20 10.24
N ASN A 112 10.84 22.00 10.98
CA ASN A 112 11.48 23.04 11.78
C ASN A 112 12.50 23.86 10.99
N ASN A 113 12.75 23.52 9.72
CA ASN A 113 13.82 24.08 8.89
C ASN A 113 15.19 23.96 9.60
N GLU A 114 15.42 22.80 10.21
CA GLU A 114 16.62 22.41 10.93
C GLU A 114 17.33 21.26 10.19
N PRO A 115 17.99 21.55 9.04
CA PRO A 115 18.65 20.51 8.25
C PRO A 115 19.68 19.73 9.06
N ASP A 116 19.83 18.44 8.75
CA ASP A 116 20.99 17.68 9.21
C ASP A 116 22.29 18.34 8.69
N PRO A 117 23.37 18.38 9.50
CA PRO A 117 24.63 19.00 9.10
C PRO A 117 25.29 18.39 7.85
N ALA A 118 25.00 17.12 7.53
CA ALA A 118 25.46 16.51 6.30
C ALA A 118 24.72 17.14 5.10
N THR A 119 25.41 17.34 3.98
CA THR A 119 24.75 17.72 2.74
C THR A 119 24.05 16.51 2.14
N PRO A 120 22.86 16.67 1.50
CA PRO A 120 22.26 15.59 0.71
C PRO A 120 23.26 14.99 -0.27
N LYS A 121 23.28 13.65 -0.36
CA LYS A 121 24.23 12.91 -1.20
C LYS A 121 23.86 12.96 -2.68
N ILE A 122 24.02 14.13 -3.27
CA ILE A 122 23.69 14.43 -4.65
C ILE A 122 24.98 14.73 -5.41
N ASN A 123 25.11 14.16 -6.61
CA ASN A 123 26.12 14.60 -7.56
C ASN A 123 25.54 15.72 -8.42
N GLU A 124 25.92 16.96 -8.12
CA GLU A 124 25.43 18.18 -8.76
C GLU A 124 25.87 18.36 -10.22
N TRP A 125 26.79 17.52 -10.70
CA TRP A 125 27.19 17.51 -12.11
C TRP A 125 26.22 16.70 -12.97
N THR A 126 25.72 15.61 -12.41
CA THR A 126 24.70 14.75 -13.03
C THR A 126 23.27 15.24 -12.75
N ASN A 127 23.09 16.00 -11.65
CA ASN A 127 21.79 16.55 -11.21
C ASN A 127 21.85 18.09 -11.05
N PRO A 128 22.21 18.87 -12.09
CA PRO A 128 22.30 20.33 -11.99
C PRO A 128 20.99 20.99 -11.53
N GLU A 129 19.83 20.41 -11.85
CA GLU A 129 18.50 20.86 -11.47
C GLU A 129 18.16 20.68 -9.98
N LEU A 130 18.95 19.87 -9.26
CA LEU A 130 18.89 19.72 -7.81
C LEU A 130 19.82 20.69 -7.07
N THR A 131 20.37 21.67 -7.78
CA THR A 131 21.07 22.81 -7.19
C THR A 131 20.16 24.03 -7.06
N VAL A 132 20.45 24.91 -6.11
CA VAL A 132 19.70 26.15 -5.86
C VAL A 132 19.67 27.03 -7.12
N GLU A 133 20.76 27.07 -7.87
CA GLU A 133 20.89 27.87 -9.07
C GLU A 133 20.40 27.16 -10.34
N GLY A 134 20.18 25.85 -10.30
CA GLY A 134 19.83 25.04 -11.48
C GLY A 134 20.99 24.90 -12.48
N VAL A 135 22.24 24.87 -12.00
CA VAL A 135 23.44 24.80 -12.85
C VAL A 135 24.40 23.69 -12.39
N VAL A 136 25.18 23.19 -13.33
CA VAL A 136 26.25 22.22 -13.09
C VAL A 136 27.25 22.76 -12.07
N GLY A 137 27.53 22.00 -11.01
CA GLY A 137 28.46 22.42 -9.95
C GLY A 137 27.87 23.44 -8.96
N GLY A 138 26.56 23.70 -9.02
CA GLY A 138 25.86 24.63 -8.13
C GLY A 138 25.73 24.12 -6.68
N LYS A 139 25.14 24.94 -5.81
CA LYS A 139 24.92 24.55 -4.41
C LYS A 139 23.77 23.55 -4.33
N VAL A 140 24.00 22.37 -3.77
CA VAL A 140 22.95 21.36 -3.52
C VAL A 140 21.79 21.96 -2.72
N LYS A 141 20.56 21.70 -3.18
CA LYS A 141 19.31 22.09 -2.52
C LYS A 141 19.18 21.47 -1.13
N TYR A 142 18.35 22.07 -0.28
CA TYR A 142 17.96 21.42 0.97
C TYR A 142 17.16 20.13 0.68
N SER A 143 17.31 19.12 1.52
CA SER A 143 16.64 17.82 1.40
C SER A 143 15.14 17.94 1.12
N PHE A 144 14.43 18.84 1.82
CA PHE A 144 12.99 19.04 1.59
C PHE A 144 12.68 19.65 0.21
N ASP A 145 13.54 20.55 -0.30
CA ASP A 145 13.38 21.10 -1.66
C ASP A 145 13.64 20.02 -2.73
N VAL A 146 14.57 19.10 -2.46
CA VAL A 146 14.84 17.94 -3.31
C VAL A 146 13.65 16.97 -3.29
N TRP A 147 13.09 16.70 -2.12
CA TRP A 147 11.88 15.89 -1.96
C TRP A 147 10.70 16.48 -2.75
N ASN A 148 10.42 17.77 -2.59
CA ASN A 148 9.36 18.45 -3.35
C ASN A 148 9.59 18.39 -4.87
N GLN A 149 10.85 18.39 -5.31
CA GLN A 149 11.18 18.18 -6.72
C GLN A 149 10.90 16.75 -7.18
N ALA A 150 11.14 15.75 -6.33
CA ALA A 150 10.79 14.35 -6.61
C ALA A 150 9.27 14.16 -6.70
N VAL A 151 8.48 14.72 -5.77
CA VAL A 151 7.00 14.68 -5.81
C VAL A 151 6.49 15.23 -7.14
N LYS A 152 7.00 16.40 -7.56
CA LYS A 152 6.64 16.98 -8.85
C LYS A 152 6.95 16.05 -10.02
N TRP A 153 8.11 15.39 -10.02
CA TRP A 153 8.48 14.47 -11.09
C TRP A 153 7.67 13.18 -11.09
N CYS A 154 7.35 12.62 -9.93
CA CYS A 154 6.43 11.49 -9.84
C CYS A 154 5.09 11.83 -10.49
N ARG A 155 4.53 13.01 -10.21
CA ARG A 155 3.31 13.50 -10.87
C ARG A 155 3.45 13.58 -12.39
N GLU A 156 4.52 14.21 -12.88
CA GLU A 156 4.78 14.33 -14.33
C GLU A 156 4.90 12.97 -15.02
N LEU A 157 5.27 11.93 -14.28
CA LEU A 157 5.48 10.56 -14.75
C LEU A 157 4.29 9.61 -14.44
N GLY A 158 3.21 10.11 -13.84
CA GLY A 158 2.05 9.29 -13.46
C GLY A 158 2.35 8.27 -12.34
N ILE A 159 3.33 8.55 -11.48
CA ILE A 159 3.67 7.76 -10.29
C ILE A 159 3.01 8.40 -9.07
N LYS A 160 2.28 7.61 -8.28
CA LYS A 160 1.80 8.01 -6.96
C LYS A 160 2.78 7.61 -5.86
N ILE A 161 2.68 8.26 -4.70
CA ILE A 161 3.61 8.12 -3.59
C ILE A 161 2.87 7.62 -2.36
N MET A 162 3.50 6.66 -1.68
CA MET A 162 3.18 6.26 -0.32
C MET A 162 4.36 6.58 0.59
N ILE A 163 4.14 7.39 1.61
CA ILE A 163 5.19 7.69 2.61
C ILE A 163 5.17 6.62 3.68
N ASP A 164 6.33 6.09 4.00
CA ASP A 164 6.52 5.11 5.06
C ASP A 164 7.36 5.72 6.19
N ILE A 165 6.83 5.73 7.42
CA ILE A 165 7.64 6.07 8.60
C ILE A 165 8.48 4.87 9.00
N HIS A 166 9.63 4.77 8.35
CA HIS A 166 10.50 3.61 8.42
C HIS A 166 11.29 3.48 9.73
N SER A 167 11.52 4.61 10.41
CA SER A 167 12.22 4.64 11.70
C SER A 167 11.96 5.93 12.46
N ALA A 168 12.18 5.92 13.78
CA ALA A 168 12.13 7.13 14.58
C ALA A 168 13.32 8.06 14.24
N GLU A 169 14.55 7.57 14.40
CA GLU A 169 15.77 8.26 13.98
C GLU A 169 16.15 7.96 12.53
N THR A 170 16.76 8.93 11.88
CA THR A 170 17.46 8.71 10.61
C THR A 170 18.72 7.88 10.85
N ALA A 171 18.73 6.63 10.39
CA ALA A 171 19.86 5.71 10.56
C ALA A 171 19.80 4.57 9.53
N SER A 172 20.97 4.12 9.04
CA SER A 172 21.04 3.00 8.08
C SER A 172 20.47 1.68 8.63
N ALA A 173 20.48 1.50 9.95
CA ALA A 173 19.86 0.37 10.64
C ALA A 173 18.60 0.79 11.44
N GLY A 174 17.94 1.87 11.04
CA GLY A 174 16.77 2.42 11.74
C GLY A 174 15.59 1.45 11.80
N HIS A 175 15.44 0.58 10.80
CA HIS A 175 14.41 -0.46 10.74
C HIS A 175 14.51 -1.48 11.90
N GLN A 176 15.66 -1.57 12.58
CA GLN A 176 15.85 -2.44 13.77
C GLN A 176 15.14 -1.87 15.03
N VAL A 177 14.54 -0.69 14.95
CA VAL A 177 13.77 -0.09 16.05
C VAL A 177 12.34 -0.63 16.02
N SER A 178 12.03 -1.45 17.04
CA SER A 178 10.78 -2.21 17.14
C SER A 178 9.52 -1.37 17.28
N LEU A 179 9.62 -0.19 17.91
CA LEU A 179 8.49 0.69 18.21
C LEU A 179 8.63 2.03 17.46
N TRP A 180 7.55 2.78 17.33
CA TRP A 180 7.51 4.09 16.65
C TRP A 180 8.15 5.23 17.47
N TYR A 181 8.78 4.90 18.60
CA TYR A 181 9.43 5.83 19.51
C TYR A 181 10.71 5.22 20.09
N THR A 182 11.57 6.11 20.57
CA THR A 182 12.80 5.81 21.30
C THR A 182 12.93 6.71 22.53
N ASP A 183 14.11 6.73 23.15
CA ASP A 183 14.46 7.70 24.19
C ASP A 183 14.70 9.12 23.64
N LYS A 184 14.81 9.29 22.31
CA LYS A 184 15.05 10.58 21.65
C LYS A 184 13.81 11.16 20.98
N TYR A 185 12.95 10.31 20.42
CA TYR A 185 11.71 10.69 19.75
C TYR A 185 10.55 9.96 20.41
N SER A 186 9.59 10.72 20.92
CA SER A 186 8.38 10.21 21.57
C SER A 186 7.30 9.81 20.56
N THR A 187 6.23 9.17 21.05
CA THR A 187 5.03 8.91 20.24
C THR A 187 4.41 10.21 19.72
N GLU A 188 4.50 11.28 20.51
CA GLU A 188 3.99 12.61 20.19
C GLU A 188 4.82 13.29 19.11
N ASP A 189 6.14 13.08 19.09
CA ASP A 189 7.01 13.53 18.00
C ASP A 189 6.66 12.83 16.68
N TRP A 190 6.35 11.53 16.74
CA TRP A 190 5.85 10.76 15.60
C TRP A 190 4.49 11.28 15.10
N TYR A 191 3.54 11.53 16.01
CA TYR A 191 2.27 12.18 15.65
C TYR A 191 2.47 13.56 15.03
N GLU A 192 3.34 14.40 15.59
CA GLU A 192 3.63 15.72 15.05
C GLU A 192 4.23 15.67 13.65
N ALA A 193 5.11 14.69 13.38
CA ALA A 193 5.67 14.45 12.06
C ALA A 193 4.59 14.06 11.03
N LEU A 194 3.71 13.12 11.40
CA LEU A 194 2.59 12.68 10.57
C LEU A 194 1.60 13.83 10.28
N GLU A 195 1.19 14.57 11.31
CA GLU A 195 0.26 15.70 11.19
C GLU A 195 0.83 16.79 10.28
N TRP A 196 2.12 17.12 10.43
CA TRP A 196 2.78 18.13 9.60
C TRP A 196 2.88 17.72 8.14
N LEU A 197 3.35 16.49 7.88
CA LEU A 197 3.48 15.99 6.51
C LEU A 197 2.12 15.97 5.82
N THR A 198 1.09 15.50 6.53
CA THR A 198 -0.29 15.45 6.04
C THR A 198 -0.81 16.85 5.72
N ASP A 199 -0.64 17.83 6.63
CA ASP A 199 -1.11 19.19 6.39
C ASP A 199 -0.42 19.86 5.20
N TYR A 200 0.87 19.57 4.98
CA TYR A 200 1.63 20.12 3.87
C TYR A 200 1.18 19.57 2.51
N TYR A 201 0.84 18.28 2.42
CA TYR A 201 0.50 17.59 1.17
C TYR A 201 -0.99 17.29 0.96
N LYS A 202 -1.89 17.76 1.85
CA LYS A 202 -3.34 17.45 1.77
C LYS A 202 -4.02 17.89 0.47
N ASP A 203 -3.44 18.85 -0.24
CA ASP A 203 -3.93 19.38 -1.51
C ASP A 203 -3.11 18.88 -2.73
N ASP A 204 -2.43 17.73 -2.57
CA ASP A 204 -1.58 17.12 -3.59
C ASP A 204 -1.78 15.59 -3.62
N ASP A 205 -2.71 15.15 -4.47
CA ASP A 205 -3.02 13.72 -4.70
C ASP A 205 -1.91 12.92 -5.39
N THR A 206 -0.70 13.46 -5.53
CA THR A 206 0.48 12.64 -5.82
C THR A 206 0.81 11.74 -4.64
N LEU A 207 0.50 12.20 -3.42
CA LEU A 207 0.76 11.50 -2.17
C LEU A 207 -0.57 10.95 -1.64
N ILE A 208 -0.85 9.69 -1.95
CA ILE A 208 -2.18 9.08 -1.78
C ILE A 208 -2.30 8.20 -0.53
N ALA A 209 -1.17 7.91 0.12
CA ALA A 209 -1.11 6.96 1.21
C ALA A 209 -0.01 7.29 2.22
N ILE A 210 -0.26 6.94 3.48
CA ILE A 210 0.76 6.92 4.54
C ILE A 210 0.76 5.54 5.19
N ASP A 211 1.93 4.93 5.19
CA ASP A 211 2.30 3.78 5.99
C ASP A 211 2.85 4.26 7.33
N LEU A 212 2.07 3.98 8.38
CA LEU A 212 2.17 4.67 9.67
C LEU A 212 3.50 4.38 10.38
N LYS A 213 3.99 3.14 10.28
CA LYS A 213 5.28 2.72 10.85
C LYS A 213 5.71 1.41 10.20
N ASN A 214 6.92 1.41 9.62
CA ASN A 214 7.55 0.18 9.15
C ASN A 214 7.75 -0.82 10.28
N GLU A 215 7.30 -2.04 10.05
CA GLU A 215 7.61 -3.25 10.79
C GLU A 215 7.59 -3.05 12.32
N PRO A 216 6.44 -2.77 12.96
CA PRO A 216 6.33 -2.99 14.39
C PRO A 216 6.75 -4.43 14.72
N HIS A 217 7.67 -4.61 15.67
CA HIS A 217 8.22 -5.93 15.98
C HIS A 217 8.68 -6.04 17.44
N GLY A 218 9.52 -7.03 17.74
CA GLY A 218 10.07 -7.29 19.06
C GLY A 218 9.46 -8.55 19.68
N LYS A 219 10.23 -9.20 20.55
CA LYS A 219 9.87 -10.47 21.21
C LYS A 219 9.75 -10.30 22.72
N ALA A 220 9.12 -11.29 23.36
CA ALA A 220 8.94 -11.34 24.80
C ALA A 220 10.26 -11.42 25.60
N ASP A 221 11.41 -11.60 24.94
CA ASP A 221 12.74 -11.47 25.55
C ASP A 221 13.03 -10.02 26.01
N VAL A 222 12.45 -9.03 25.34
CA VAL A 222 12.54 -7.60 25.71
C VAL A 222 11.13 -6.98 25.74
N PRO A 223 10.31 -7.25 26.77
CA PRO A 223 8.89 -6.88 26.79
C PRO A 223 8.62 -5.38 26.58
N SER A 224 9.53 -4.50 27.02
CA SER A 224 9.42 -3.05 26.85
C SER A 224 9.62 -2.57 25.40
N GLN A 225 10.11 -3.43 24.51
CA GLN A 225 10.31 -3.15 23.08
C GLN A 225 9.46 -4.04 22.18
N MET A 226 8.66 -4.95 22.76
CA MET A 226 7.77 -5.83 22.02
C MET A 226 6.52 -5.07 21.62
N ALA A 227 6.34 -4.81 20.32
CA ALA A 227 5.08 -4.33 19.78
C ALA A 227 3.99 -5.38 20.05
N LYS A 228 2.84 -4.93 20.53
CA LYS A 228 1.72 -5.83 20.84
C LYS A 228 0.42 -5.37 20.19
N TRP A 229 -0.55 -6.28 20.14
CA TRP A 229 -1.86 -6.04 19.52
C TRP A 229 -2.97 -6.63 20.41
N ASP A 230 -3.65 -5.77 21.15
CA ASP A 230 -4.82 -6.12 21.99
C ASP A 230 -5.71 -4.87 22.20
N ASP A 231 -6.70 -4.94 23.09
CA ASP A 231 -7.64 -3.85 23.40
C ASP A 231 -7.14 -2.85 24.47
N SER A 232 -5.90 -2.99 24.93
CA SER A 232 -5.33 -2.09 25.92
C SER A 232 -4.83 -0.77 25.31
N LYS A 233 -4.36 0.14 26.17
CA LYS A 233 -3.75 1.41 25.79
C LYS A 233 -2.29 1.50 26.24
N ASP A 234 -1.63 0.35 26.30
CA ASP A 234 -0.24 0.31 26.72
C ASP A 234 0.65 1.05 25.71
N PRO A 235 1.75 1.68 26.14
CA PRO A 235 2.59 2.48 25.26
C PRO A 235 3.21 1.72 24.07
N ASN A 236 3.31 0.40 24.12
CA ASN A 236 3.81 -0.46 23.04
C ASN A 236 2.69 -1.21 22.29
N ASN A 237 1.41 -0.87 22.53
CA ASN A 237 0.30 -1.42 21.76
C ASN A 237 0.21 -0.73 20.39
N TRP A 238 0.56 -1.48 19.35
CA TRP A 238 0.57 -1.00 17.98
C TRP A 238 -0.83 -0.64 17.47
N LYS A 239 -1.84 -1.50 17.72
CA LYS A 239 -3.23 -1.21 17.34
C LYS A 239 -3.68 0.16 17.87
N TYR A 240 -3.50 0.37 19.17
CA TYR A 240 -3.91 1.62 19.82
C TYR A 240 -3.16 2.84 19.26
N ALA A 241 -1.85 2.70 19.05
CA ALA A 241 -1.03 3.78 18.51
C ALA A 241 -1.36 4.11 17.04
N ALA A 242 -1.63 3.08 16.23
CA ALA A 242 -2.04 3.20 14.84
C ALA A 242 -3.40 3.89 14.70
N GLU A 243 -4.39 3.51 15.53
CA GLU A 243 -5.70 4.19 15.57
C GLU A 243 -5.55 5.68 15.93
N CYS A 244 -4.74 5.99 16.94
CA CYS A 244 -4.48 7.38 17.34
C CYS A 244 -3.74 8.17 16.25
N ALA A 245 -2.77 7.55 15.55
CA ALA A 245 -2.07 8.17 14.43
C ALA A 245 -3.03 8.44 13.26
N ALA A 246 -3.82 7.43 12.89
CA ALA A 246 -4.78 7.50 11.80
C ALA A 246 -5.86 8.58 12.07
N GLU A 247 -6.40 8.65 13.29
CA GLU A 247 -7.35 9.70 13.69
C GLU A 247 -6.78 11.10 13.42
N LYS A 248 -5.49 11.31 13.74
CA LYS A 248 -4.80 12.59 13.53
C LYS A 248 -4.57 12.91 12.06
N VAL A 249 -4.11 11.94 11.28
CA VAL A 249 -3.90 12.09 9.83
C VAL A 249 -5.23 12.37 9.13
N LEU A 250 -6.25 11.56 9.40
CA LEU A 250 -7.56 11.65 8.73
C LEU A 250 -8.38 12.87 9.15
N ALA A 251 -8.13 13.42 10.34
CA ALA A 251 -8.70 14.71 10.73
C ALA A 251 -8.17 15.89 9.87
N ILE A 252 -6.99 15.74 9.24
CA ILE A 252 -6.37 16.75 8.37
C ILE A 252 -6.69 16.45 6.89
N ASN A 253 -6.50 15.21 6.46
CA ASN A 253 -6.85 14.76 5.11
C ASN A 253 -7.68 13.46 5.17
N PRO A 254 -9.01 13.52 5.00
CA PRO A 254 -9.89 12.35 5.08
C PRO A 254 -9.81 11.42 3.86
N ASN A 255 -9.02 11.77 2.84
CA ASN A 255 -8.89 11.02 1.59
C ASN A 255 -7.61 10.17 1.51
N LEU A 256 -6.72 10.25 2.51
CA LEU A 256 -5.51 9.43 2.52
C LEU A 256 -5.83 8.00 2.91
N LEU A 257 -5.31 7.05 2.14
CA LEU A 257 -5.25 5.66 2.57
C LEU A 257 -4.24 5.53 3.73
N ILE A 258 -4.64 4.80 4.76
CA ILE A 258 -3.83 4.52 5.94
C ILE A 258 -3.40 3.06 5.89
N MET A 259 -2.09 2.85 5.71
CA MET A 259 -1.52 1.52 5.80
C MET A 259 -1.18 1.20 7.24
N VAL A 260 -1.66 0.05 7.70
CA VAL A 260 -1.33 -0.49 9.02
C VAL A 260 -0.64 -1.82 8.81
N GLU A 261 0.65 -1.90 9.13
CA GLU A 261 1.39 -3.15 9.14
C GLU A 261 1.04 -4.01 10.38
N GLY A 262 1.53 -5.25 10.41
CA GLY A 262 1.35 -6.19 11.51
C GLY A 262 2.39 -6.01 12.61
N ILE A 263 2.50 -7.00 13.49
CA ILE A 263 3.57 -7.11 14.50
C ILE A 263 4.44 -8.36 14.24
N GLU A 264 5.42 -8.66 15.10
CA GLU A 264 6.26 -9.87 14.96
C GLU A 264 5.65 -11.10 15.65
N VAL A 265 5.10 -10.94 16.85
CA VAL A 265 4.63 -12.07 17.68
C VAL A 265 3.21 -11.85 18.19
N TYR A 266 2.44 -12.93 18.29
CA TYR A 266 1.11 -12.92 18.91
C TYR A 266 0.95 -14.09 19.89
N PRO A 267 0.43 -13.89 21.12
CA PRO A 267 0.26 -14.98 22.08
C PRO A 267 -0.56 -16.15 21.53
N LYS A 268 -0.13 -17.37 21.80
CA LYS A 268 -0.92 -18.58 21.50
C LYS A 268 -2.11 -18.71 22.44
N GLU A 269 -3.10 -19.51 22.06
CA GLU A 269 -4.31 -19.71 22.83
C GLU A 269 -3.99 -20.19 24.25
N GLY A 270 -4.59 -19.52 25.24
CA GLY A 270 -4.36 -19.79 26.67
C GLY A 270 -3.15 -19.09 27.28
N TYR A 271 -2.43 -18.27 26.51
CA TYR A 271 -1.34 -17.41 26.97
C TYR A 271 -1.67 -15.94 26.72
N ASP A 272 -0.90 -15.04 27.36
CA ASP A 272 -1.01 -13.60 27.20
C ASP A 272 0.38 -12.98 27.00
N TRP A 273 0.44 -11.66 26.83
CA TRP A 273 1.66 -10.88 26.63
C TRP A 273 2.68 -10.93 27.80
N THR A 274 2.36 -11.61 28.91
CA THR A 274 3.29 -11.84 30.02
C THR A 274 4.02 -13.18 29.92
N ALA A 275 3.64 -14.05 28.98
CA ALA A 275 4.33 -15.31 28.74
C ALA A 275 5.78 -15.07 28.30
N PRO A 276 6.75 -15.91 28.73
CA PRO A 276 8.12 -15.82 28.24
C PRO A 276 8.16 -16.18 26.74
N ALA A 277 9.22 -15.81 26.03
CA ALA A 277 9.36 -16.20 24.62
C ALA A 277 9.39 -17.73 24.46
N LYS A 278 10.13 -18.42 25.33
CA LYS A 278 10.32 -19.88 25.27
C LYS A 278 10.61 -20.49 26.64
N ASP A 279 10.06 -21.67 26.90
CA ASP A 279 10.48 -22.54 28.00
C ASP A 279 11.52 -23.52 27.49
N TRP A 280 12.78 -23.28 27.86
CA TRP A 280 13.91 -24.11 27.47
C TRP A 280 13.93 -25.52 28.07
N THR A 281 13.14 -25.78 29.12
CA THR A 281 13.06 -27.12 29.73
C THR A 281 12.14 -28.07 28.97
N THR A 282 11.10 -27.52 28.34
CA THR A 282 10.12 -28.27 27.55
C THR A 282 10.23 -27.99 26.05
N ASN A 283 11.04 -27.01 25.66
CA ASN A 283 11.15 -26.44 24.31
C ASN A 283 9.81 -25.85 23.80
N THR A 284 8.95 -25.39 24.72
CA THR A 284 7.63 -24.82 24.38
C THR A 284 7.77 -23.34 24.02
N GLU A 285 7.18 -22.93 22.89
CA GLU A 285 7.09 -21.54 22.46
C GLU A 285 5.65 -21.04 22.65
N PHE A 286 5.52 -19.84 23.22
CA PHE A 286 4.24 -19.30 23.69
C PHE A 286 3.58 -18.30 22.74
N TYR A 287 4.27 -17.96 21.65
CA TYR A 287 3.82 -17.00 20.65
C TYR A 287 3.84 -17.62 19.26
N TYR A 288 2.90 -17.22 18.42
CA TYR A 288 3.01 -17.32 16.97
C TYR A 288 3.97 -16.25 16.48
N GLY A 289 5.08 -16.64 15.86
CA GLY A 289 5.99 -15.72 15.20
C GLY A 289 5.62 -15.52 13.74
N ALA A 290 5.92 -14.35 13.21
CA ALA A 290 5.80 -13.99 11.80
C ALA A 290 7.03 -13.16 11.36
N TRP A 291 7.03 -12.72 10.11
CA TRP A 291 7.88 -11.58 9.71
C TRP A 291 7.55 -10.34 10.54
N TRP A 292 8.52 -9.46 10.70
CA TRP A 292 8.27 -8.13 11.26
C TRP A 292 7.23 -7.42 10.37
N GLY A 293 6.23 -6.76 10.96
CA GLY A 293 5.11 -6.22 10.18
C GLY A 293 4.16 -7.27 9.58
N GLY A 294 4.36 -8.58 9.83
CA GLY A 294 3.63 -9.65 9.14
C GLY A 294 2.52 -10.34 9.95
N ASN A 295 2.43 -10.11 11.26
CA ASN A 295 1.45 -10.81 12.12
C ASN A 295 0.21 -9.95 12.38
N PHE A 296 -0.95 -10.35 11.81
CA PHE A 296 -2.25 -9.72 12.05
C PHE A 296 -3.22 -10.65 12.80
N ARG A 297 -2.74 -11.67 13.51
CA ARG A 297 -3.64 -12.56 14.29
C ARG A 297 -4.50 -11.78 15.30
N GLY A 298 -3.94 -10.70 15.86
CA GLY A 298 -4.67 -9.80 16.77
C GLY A 298 -5.82 -9.02 16.11
N ALA A 299 -5.76 -8.78 14.79
CA ALA A 299 -6.79 -8.03 14.07
C ALA A 299 -8.11 -8.82 13.94
N LYS A 300 -8.08 -10.15 14.09
CA LYS A 300 -9.28 -11.00 14.04
C LYS A 300 -10.23 -10.72 15.21
N GLU A 301 -9.67 -10.46 16.38
CA GLU A 301 -10.45 -10.14 17.59
C GLU A 301 -10.53 -8.62 17.83
N ASN A 302 -9.48 -7.91 17.46
CA ASN A 302 -9.31 -6.48 17.71
C ASN A 302 -8.92 -5.76 16.39
N PRO A 303 -9.82 -5.67 15.39
CA PRO A 303 -9.52 -4.98 14.14
C PRO A 303 -9.28 -3.49 14.40
N ILE A 304 -8.53 -2.84 13.51
CA ILE A 304 -8.38 -1.39 13.49
C ILE A 304 -9.74 -0.74 13.21
N ASP A 305 -10.12 0.20 14.08
CA ASP A 305 -11.32 1.01 13.97
C ASP A 305 -10.93 2.47 13.68
N LEU A 306 -11.21 2.92 12.46
CA LEU A 306 -10.99 4.31 12.02
C LEU A 306 -12.29 5.14 12.06
N GLY A 307 -13.35 4.61 12.69
CA GLY A 307 -14.64 5.27 12.81
C GLY A 307 -15.30 5.57 11.45
N GLU A 308 -15.62 6.84 11.20
CA GLU A 308 -16.26 7.24 9.93
C GLU A 308 -15.34 7.14 8.70
N HIS A 309 -14.03 6.99 8.92
CA HIS A 309 -13.02 6.85 7.87
C HIS A 309 -12.58 5.40 7.65
N GLN A 310 -13.39 4.41 8.04
CA GLN A 310 -13.04 2.99 7.87
C GLN A 310 -12.71 2.62 6.42
N SER A 311 -13.29 3.32 5.44
CA SER A 311 -12.99 3.17 4.01
C SER A 311 -11.60 3.67 3.61
N GLN A 312 -10.75 4.08 4.54
CA GLN A 312 -9.35 4.45 4.29
C GLN A 312 -8.35 3.42 4.82
N LEU A 313 -8.82 2.38 5.51
CA LEU A 313 -7.94 1.36 6.07
C LEU A 313 -7.47 0.37 5.01
N VAL A 314 -6.17 0.13 4.98
CA VAL A 314 -5.54 -0.98 4.25
C VAL A 314 -4.56 -1.67 5.19
N TYR A 315 -4.60 -3.00 5.26
CA TYR A 315 -3.58 -3.74 6.02
C TYR A 315 -2.36 -4.02 5.13
N SER A 316 -1.17 -3.79 5.67
CA SER A 316 0.07 -3.82 4.88
C SER A 316 1.07 -4.85 5.40
N PRO A 317 0.88 -6.16 5.15
CA PRO A 317 1.85 -7.17 5.57
C PRO A 317 3.20 -6.99 4.87
N HIS A 318 4.27 -7.39 5.55
CA HIS A 318 5.57 -7.68 4.96
C HIS A 318 5.82 -9.18 4.93
N ASP A 319 6.47 -9.64 3.87
CA ASP A 319 6.81 -11.05 3.71
C ASP A 319 8.11 -11.20 2.91
N TYR A 320 8.97 -12.11 3.38
CA TYR A 320 10.28 -12.34 2.81
C TYR A 320 10.55 -13.83 2.61
N GLY A 321 11.59 -14.11 1.81
CA GLY A 321 12.00 -15.47 1.49
C GLY A 321 13.10 -16.00 2.41
N PRO A 322 13.53 -17.26 2.17
CA PRO A 322 14.51 -17.96 3.00
C PRO A 322 15.89 -17.29 3.08
N LEU A 323 16.24 -16.39 2.16
CA LEU A 323 17.52 -15.65 2.22
C LEU A 323 17.55 -14.52 3.23
N VAL A 324 16.39 -13.99 3.62
CA VAL A 324 16.29 -13.01 4.72
C VAL A 324 16.32 -13.74 6.06
N TYR A 325 15.52 -14.81 6.20
CA TYR A 325 15.55 -15.69 7.36
C TYR A 325 14.96 -17.07 7.04
N GLU A 326 15.61 -18.14 7.49
CA GLU A 326 15.18 -19.53 7.29
C GLU A 326 14.05 -19.90 8.26
N GLN A 327 12.83 -19.49 7.92
CA GLN A 327 11.62 -19.80 8.67
C GLN A 327 11.22 -21.28 8.54
N SER A 328 10.51 -21.81 9.53
CA SER A 328 10.15 -23.24 9.58
C SER A 328 9.26 -23.72 8.44
N TRP A 329 8.49 -22.81 7.82
CA TRP A 329 7.62 -23.10 6.67
C TRP A 329 8.37 -23.17 5.33
N PHE A 330 9.67 -22.85 5.30
CA PHE A 330 10.54 -23.07 4.13
C PHE A 330 11.22 -24.44 4.14
N HIS A 331 10.52 -25.45 4.63
CA HIS A 331 11.03 -26.82 4.61
C HIS A 331 11.26 -27.32 3.17
N GLU A 332 12.11 -28.33 3.01
CA GLU A 332 12.37 -28.93 1.69
C GLU A 332 11.04 -29.31 1.01
N GLY A 333 10.86 -28.84 -0.22
CA GLY A 333 9.66 -29.13 -1.00
C GLY A 333 8.42 -28.28 -0.68
N PHE A 334 8.52 -27.19 0.10
CA PHE A 334 7.41 -26.26 0.36
C PHE A 334 6.66 -25.85 -0.92
N THR A 335 5.39 -25.51 -0.84
CA THR A 335 4.59 -25.03 -1.97
C THR A 335 3.84 -23.77 -1.57
N GLN A 336 3.23 -23.07 -2.54
CA GLN A 336 2.30 -21.98 -2.26
C GLN A 336 1.18 -22.45 -1.29
N GLU A 337 0.67 -23.68 -1.48
CA GLU A 337 -0.36 -24.27 -0.62
C GLU A 337 0.17 -24.54 0.80
N SER A 338 1.38 -25.09 0.96
CA SER A 338 1.93 -25.36 2.30
C SER A 338 2.24 -24.05 3.05
N ILE A 339 2.78 -23.03 2.37
CA ILE A 339 3.02 -21.72 3.01
C ILE A 339 1.68 -21.04 3.36
N MET A 340 0.66 -21.17 2.50
CA MET A 340 -0.67 -20.66 2.79
C MET A 340 -1.24 -21.28 4.09
N GLU A 341 -1.17 -22.60 4.23
CA GLU A 341 -1.68 -23.31 5.41
C GLU A 341 -0.84 -23.07 6.68
N GLU A 342 0.48 -23.01 6.54
CA GLU A 342 1.40 -22.94 7.69
C GLU A 342 1.64 -21.50 8.18
N TYR A 343 1.51 -20.51 7.30
CA TYR A 343 1.91 -19.13 7.58
C TYR A 343 0.91 -18.08 7.08
N TRP A 344 0.65 -17.96 5.77
CA TRP A 344 -0.04 -16.78 5.23
C TRP A 344 -1.48 -16.64 5.70
N TYR A 345 -2.25 -17.74 5.73
CA TYR A 345 -3.69 -17.70 6.03
C TYR A 345 -3.96 -17.02 7.36
N ASP A 346 -3.41 -17.57 8.44
CA ASP A 346 -3.68 -17.08 9.78
C ASP A 346 -3.04 -15.72 10.09
N ASN A 347 -1.95 -15.37 9.40
CA ASN A 347 -1.23 -14.14 9.72
C ASN A 347 -1.77 -12.93 8.97
N TRP A 348 -2.22 -13.04 7.72
CA TRP A 348 -2.73 -11.89 6.98
C TRP A 348 -3.74 -12.23 5.88
N PHE A 349 -3.68 -13.40 5.25
CA PHE A 349 -4.53 -13.69 4.08
C PHE A 349 -6.02 -13.83 4.44
N TYR A 350 -6.36 -14.25 5.67
CA TYR A 350 -7.75 -14.26 6.14
C TYR A 350 -8.42 -12.88 6.08
N LEU A 351 -7.66 -11.78 6.20
CA LEU A 351 -8.20 -10.42 6.12
C LEU A 351 -8.81 -10.14 4.74
N LEU A 352 -8.16 -10.67 3.69
CA LEU A 352 -8.64 -10.58 2.32
C LEU A 352 -9.80 -11.55 2.08
N GLU A 353 -9.67 -12.82 2.49
CA GLU A 353 -10.71 -13.84 2.30
C GLU A 353 -12.02 -13.47 3.00
N GLU A 354 -11.95 -12.98 4.24
CA GLU A 354 -13.10 -12.57 5.05
C GLU A 354 -13.59 -11.15 4.69
N LYS A 355 -12.99 -10.49 3.67
CA LYS A 355 -13.29 -9.11 3.24
C LYS A 355 -13.25 -8.09 4.38
N THR A 356 -12.29 -8.22 5.29
CA THR A 356 -12.10 -7.28 6.41
C THR A 356 -11.55 -5.95 5.93
N ALA A 357 -10.52 -5.99 5.07
CA ALA A 357 -9.91 -4.85 4.39
C ALA A 357 -9.02 -5.37 3.24
N PRO A 358 -8.71 -4.56 2.21
CA PRO A 358 -7.72 -4.92 1.20
C PRO A 358 -6.33 -5.08 1.83
N LEU A 359 -5.48 -5.80 1.11
CA LEU A 359 -4.07 -5.98 1.45
C LEU A 359 -3.17 -5.23 0.47
N LEU A 360 -2.13 -4.60 1.01
CA LEU A 360 -0.96 -4.15 0.26
C LEU A 360 0.29 -4.82 0.83
N MET A 361 0.91 -5.75 0.10
CA MET A 361 2.20 -6.32 0.50
C MET A 361 3.28 -5.24 0.44
N GLY A 362 3.57 -4.60 1.58
CA GLY A 362 4.40 -3.40 1.68
C GLY A 362 5.86 -3.65 1.34
N GLU A 363 6.34 -4.86 1.62
CA GLU A 363 7.65 -5.32 1.21
C GLU A 363 7.62 -6.80 0.85
N TRP A 364 8.15 -7.10 -0.32
CA TRP A 364 8.52 -8.43 -0.76
C TRP A 364 9.71 -8.34 -1.72
N GLY A 365 10.72 -9.18 -1.54
CA GLY A 365 11.98 -9.00 -2.25
C GLY A 365 12.99 -10.10 -1.99
N GLY A 366 14.06 -10.12 -2.79
CA GLY A 366 15.14 -11.09 -2.60
C GLY A 366 16.08 -11.24 -3.80
N PHE A 367 17.20 -11.91 -3.56
CA PHE A 367 18.09 -12.35 -4.63
C PHE A 367 17.50 -13.55 -5.39
N ILE A 368 17.80 -13.65 -6.69
CA ILE A 368 17.40 -14.77 -7.54
C ILE A 368 18.56 -15.33 -8.38
N ASP A 369 19.77 -14.78 -8.20
CA ASP A 369 20.94 -15.16 -8.98
C ASP A 369 21.59 -16.44 -8.44
N GLU A 370 22.33 -17.14 -9.30
CA GLU A 370 22.99 -18.40 -8.96
C GLU A 370 24.00 -18.28 -7.80
N GLN A 371 24.53 -17.09 -7.52
CA GLN A 371 25.50 -16.89 -6.44
C GLN A 371 24.81 -16.88 -5.07
N HIS A 372 23.66 -16.22 -4.95
CA HIS A 372 22.93 -16.09 -3.68
C HIS A 372 21.84 -17.15 -3.49
N ASP A 373 21.18 -17.60 -4.56
CA ASP A 373 20.08 -18.58 -4.55
C ASP A 373 20.43 -19.87 -5.32
N PRO A 374 21.50 -20.60 -4.94
CA PRO A 374 22.02 -21.73 -5.72
C PRO A 374 21.07 -22.94 -5.77
N ASP A 375 20.13 -23.06 -4.85
CA ASP A 375 19.11 -24.12 -4.82
C ASP A 375 17.73 -23.66 -5.35
N GLY A 376 17.59 -22.37 -5.69
CA GLY A 376 16.37 -21.78 -6.24
C GLY A 376 15.23 -21.63 -5.23
N ALA A 377 15.47 -21.83 -3.94
CA ALA A 377 14.43 -21.77 -2.92
C ALA A 377 13.85 -20.36 -2.80
N ASN A 378 14.68 -19.32 -2.88
CA ASN A 378 14.21 -17.95 -2.77
C ASN A 378 13.39 -17.53 -4.00
N THR A 379 13.88 -17.85 -5.20
CA THR A 379 13.18 -17.63 -6.46
C THR A 379 11.83 -18.35 -6.47
N LYS A 380 11.78 -19.57 -5.92
CA LYS A 380 10.52 -20.32 -5.77
C LYS A 380 9.54 -19.61 -4.84
N TRP A 381 9.98 -19.15 -3.67
CA TRP A 381 9.12 -18.38 -2.76
C TRP A 381 8.62 -17.08 -3.39
N LEU A 382 9.51 -16.29 -4.02
CA LEU A 382 9.15 -15.07 -4.75
C LEU A 382 8.08 -15.34 -5.81
N THR A 383 8.22 -16.45 -6.54
CA THR A 383 7.25 -16.90 -7.54
C THR A 383 5.90 -17.23 -6.91
N CYS A 384 5.88 -18.00 -5.82
CA CYS A 384 4.65 -18.33 -5.10
C CYS A 384 3.92 -17.10 -4.58
N LEU A 385 4.63 -16.13 -3.98
CA LEU A 385 4.01 -14.92 -3.47
C LEU A 385 3.50 -14.03 -4.62
N ARG A 386 4.31 -13.84 -5.68
CA ARG A 386 3.89 -13.12 -6.89
C ARG A 386 2.60 -13.67 -7.47
N ASP A 387 2.55 -14.98 -7.69
CA ASP A 387 1.41 -15.63 -8.32
C ASP A 387 0.15 -15.50 -7.44
N LEU A 388 0.29 -15.68 -6.12
CA LEU A 388 -0.78 -15.39 -5.17
C LEU A 388 -1.29 -13.94 -5.28
N MET A 389 -0.40 -12.96 -5.37
CA MET A 389 -0.80 -11.54 -5.48
C MET A 389 -1.52 -11.25 -6.80
N ILE A 390 -1.11 -11.87 -7.91
CA ILE A 390 -1.81 -11.76 -9.21
C ILE A 390 -3.20 -12.39 -9.11
N GLU A 391 -3.30 -13.62 -8.58
CA GLU A 391 -4.55 -14.37 -8.45
C GLU A 391 -5.61 -13.60 -7.65
N ASN A 392 -5.16 -12.89 -6.61
CA ASN A 392 -6.01 -12.22 -5.63
C ASN A 392 -6.05 -10.70 -5.78
N ARG A 393 -5.36 -10.14 -6.77
CA ARG A 393 -5.20 -8.69 -6.98
C ARG A 393 -4.71 -7.97 -5.71
N ILE A 394 -3.81 -8.60 -4.96
CA ILE A 394 -3.19 -7.99 -3.78
C ILE A 394 -2.28 -6.86 -4.24
N HIS A 395 -2.44 -5.67 -3.66
CA HIS A 395 -1.58 -4.53 -3.93
C HIS A 395 -0.17 -4.83 -3.42
N HIS A 396 0.88 -4.23 -3.98
CA HIS A 396 2.23 -4.51 -3.49
C HIS A 396 3.26 -3.44 -3.82
N THR A 397 4.33 -3.41 -3.05
CA THR A 397 5.58 -2.73 -3.39
C THR A 397 6.77 -3.66 -3.26
N PHE A 398 7.51 -3.82 -4.36
CA PHE A 398 8.70 -4.68 -4.39
C PHE A 398 9.88 -4.03 -3.66
N TRP A 399 10.48 -4.77 -2.71
CA TRP A 399 11.71 -4.38 -2.03
C TRP A 399 12.93 -4.92 -2.80
N CYS A 400 13.71 -4.07 -3.46
CA CYS A 400 13.57 -2.62 -3.62
C CYS A 400 14.07 -2.21 -5.01
N PHE A 401 13.87 -0.94 -5.38
CA PHE A 401 14.56 -0.34 -6.52
C PHE A 401 16.08 -0.40 -6.31
N ASN A 402 16.54 0.00 -5.11
CA ASN A 402 17.94 0.16 -4.74
C ASN A 402 18.80 -1.10 -4.93
N GLU A 403 20.06 -0.94 -5.37
CA GLU A 403 21.02 -2.06 -5.41
C GLU A 403 21.57 -2.44 -4.02
N ASN A 404 21.56 -1.49 -3.08
CA ASN A 404 22.33 -1.55 -1.84
C ASN A 404 21.56 -2.09 -0.62
N SER A 405 20.49 -2.86 -0.86
CA SER A 405 19.90 -3.71 0.18
C SER A 405 20.74 -4.98 0.35
N GLY A 406 21.18 -5.27 1.57
CA GLY A 406 22.24 -6.25 1.83
C GLY A 406 21.82 -7.71 1.70
N ASP A 407 20.54 -8.01 1.93
CA ASP A 407 19.94 -9.36 1.99
C ASP A 407 19.01 -9.64 0.80
N THR A 408 18.61 -8.61 0.05
CA THR A 408 17.73 -8.75 -1.13
C THR A 408 18.34 -8.28 -2.45
N GLY A 409 19.38 -7.42 -2.40
CA GLY A 409 19.72 -6.55 -3.53
C GLY A 409 18.50 -5.74 -3.96
N GLY A 410 18.40 -5.40 -5.25
CA GLY A 410 17.17 -4.81 -5.79
C GLY A 410 17.08 -4.88 -7.30
N LEU A 411 16.27 -4.00 -7.89
CA LEU A 411 15.94 -3.96 -9.32
C LEU A 411 17.05 -3.34 -10.17
N VAL A 412 18.01 -2.64 -9.57
CA VAL A 412 19.20 -2.14 -10.26
C VAL A 412 20.49 -2.63 -9.61
N TYR A 413 21.58 -2.56 -10.36
CA TYR A 413 22.94 -2.82 -9.93
C TYR A 413 23.95 -1.98 -10.74
N ASP A 414 25.25 -2.20 -10.51
CA ASP A 414 26.35 -1.48 -11.16
C ASP A 414 26.25 0.03 -10.93
N ASN A 415 26.20 0.41 -9.65
CA ASN A 415 26.15 1.80 -9.22
C ASN A 415 24.85 2.50 -9.69
N PHE A 416 23.73 1.80 -9.55
CA PHE A 416 22.40 2.16 -10.06
C PHE A 416 22.35 2.32 -11.60
N GLY A 417 23.37 1.84 -12.31
CA GLY A 417 23.55 2.04 -13.76
C GLY A 417 22.79 1.07 -14.64
N THR A 418 22.45 -0.11 -14.11
CA THR A 418 21.93 -1.23 -14.90
C THR A 418 20.73 -1.87 -14.22
N TRP A 419 19.67 -2.14 -14.98
CA TRP A 419 18.52 -2.92 -14.51
C TRP A 419 18.85 -4.41 -14.43
N ASP A 420 18.38 -5.05 -13.37
CA ASP A 420 18.37 -6.51 -13.24
C ASP A 420 17.18 -7.06 -14.04
N GLU A 421 17.43 -7.40 -15.31
CA GLU A 421 16.41 -7.87 -16.25
C GLU A 421 15.77 -9.19 -15.82
N ASP A 422 16.52 -10.08 -15.15
CA ASP A 422 15.99 -11.36 -14.68
C ASP A 422 15.02 -11.13 -13.50
N LYS A 423 15.39 -10.23 -12.57
CA LYS A 423 14.53 -9.87 -11.44
C LYS A 423 13.31 -9.07 -11.90
N TYR A 424 13.50 -8.13 -12.81
CA TYR A 424 12.38 -7.42 -13.42
C TYR A 424 11.45 -8.38 -14.18
N ALA A 425 11.97 -9.37 -14.91
CA ALA A 425 11.16 -10.38 -15.58
C ALA A 425 10.33 -11.23 -14.59
N LEU A 426 10.84 -11.46 -13.37
CA LEU A 426 10.08 -12.09 -12.30
C LEU A 426 8.93 -11.19 -11.83
N VAL A 427 9.17 -9.89 -11.64
CA VAL A 427 8.19 -8.93 -11.06
C VAL A 427 7.15 -8.47 -12.07
N LYS A 428 7.54 -8.25 -13.33
CA LYS A 428 6.71 -7.66 -14.38
C LYS A 428 5.30 -8.28 -14.54
N PRO A 429 5.09 -9.61 -14.42
CA PRO A 429 3.74 -10.18 -14.46
C PRO A 429 2.79 -9.67 -13.38
N ALA A 430 3.32 -9.19 -12.25
CA ALA A 430 2.54 -8.62 -11.15
C ALA A 430 2.37 -7.10 -11.25
N LEU A 431 2.75 -6.46 -12.36
CA LEU A 431 2.52 -5.03 -12.59
C LEU A 431 1.22 -4.81 -13.36
N TRP A 432 0.50 -3.74 -13.00
CA TRP A 432 -0.82 -3.48 -13.57
C TRP A 432 -0.75 -3.11 -15.05
N GLN A 433 -1.29 -4.00 -15.88
CA GLN A 433 -1.28 -3.91 -17.33
C GLN A 433 -2.67 -4.15 -17.92
N ASP A 434 -2.95 -3.52 -19.07
CA ASP A 434 -4.10 -3.87 -19.90
C ASP A 434 -3.83 -5.15 -20.72
N GLU A 435 -4.84 -5.60 -21.48
CA GLU A 435 -4.74 -6.77 -22.36
C GLU A 435 -3.70 -6.65 -23.49
N ASN A 436 -3.23 -5.43 -23.78
CA ASN A 436 -2.22 -5.12 -24.79
C ASN A 436 -0.82 -4.96 -24.18
N GLY A 437 -0.66 -5.16 -22.87
CA GLY A 437 0.59 -4.99 -22.14
C GLY A 437 0.98 -3.52 -21.90
N LYS A 438 0.02 -2.60 -21.94
CA LYS A 438 0.22 -1.20 -21.52
C LYS A 438 0.09 -1.09 -20.01
N PHE A 439 1.10 -0.50 -19.38
CA PHE A 439 1.06 -0.21 -17.95
C PHE A 439 0.02 0.87 -17.62
N ILE A 440 -0.59 0.77 -16.45
CA ILE A 440 -1.69 1.63 -16.04
C ILE A 440 -1.25 2.52 -14.88
N SER A 441 -1.34 3.84 -15.07
CA SER A 441 -1.15 4.81 -14.00
C SER A 441 -2.33 4.80 -13.04
N LEU A 442 -2.10 5.23 -11.80
CA LEU A 442 -3.16 5.57 -10.85
C LEU A 442 -3.68 7.00 -11.07
N ASP A 443 -3.05 7.78 -11.94
CA ASP A 443 -3.42 9.16 -12.26
C ASP A 443 -4.43 9.21 -13.41
N HIS A 444 -5.52 9.93 -13.23
CA HIS A 444 -6.59 10.07 -14.22
C HIS A 444 -6.15 10.81 -15.48
N LYS A 445 -5.07 11.59 -15.44
CA LYS A 445 -4.65 12.47 -16.53
C LYS A 445 -3.30 12.08 -17.11
N PHE A 446 -2.33 11.75 -16.27
CA PHE A 446 -0.97 11.45 -16.68
C PHE A 446 -0.78 9.95 -16.86
N ALA A 447 -0.28 9.56 -18.04
CA ALA A 447 0.10 8.18 -18.28
C ALA A 447 1.38 7.82 -17.53
N ILE A 448 1.51 6.53 -17.17
CA ILE A 448 2.73 6.04 -16.52
C ILE A 448 3.85 5.85 -17.54
N GLY A 449 4.90 6.65 -17.41
CA GLY A 449 6.08 6.62 -18.28
C GLY A 449 5.74 6.73 -19.78
N ALA A 450 6.67 6.31 -20.64
CA ALA A 450 6.51 6.32 -22.09
C ALA A 450 5.66 5.14 -22.61
N ASN A 451 5.49 4.09 -21.81
CA ASN A 451 4.88 2.83 -22.23
C ASN A 451 3.46 2.60 -21.69
N GLY A 452 2.96 3.46 -20.81
CA GLY A 452 1.66 3.29 -20.17
C GLY A 452 0.53 4.16 -20.73
N ILE A 453 -0.58 4.16 -19.99
CA ILE A 453 -1.80 4.94 -20.21
C ILE A 453 -2.27 5.54 -18.87
N SER A 454 -3.09 6.58 -18.94
CA SER A 454 -3.75 7.16 -17.76
C SER A 454 -4.87 6.25 -17.25
N LEU A 455 -5.30 6.45 -16.01
CA LEU A 455 -6.42 5.72 -15.43
C LEU A 455 -7.73 5.99 -16.19
N SER A 456 -7.95 7.25 -16.60
CA SER A 456 -9.11 7.61 -17.42
C SER A 456 -9.08 6.91 -18.77
N ASP A 457 -7.92 6.82 -19.43
CA ASP A 457 -7.83 6.14 -20.74
C ASP A 457 -8.16 4.65 -20.59
N TYR A 458 -7.66 4.00 -19.53
CA TYR A 458 -7.95 2.60 -19.22
C TYR A 458 -9.46 2.34 -19.06
N TYR A 459 -10.17 3.19 -18.30
CA TYR A 459 -11.63 3.07 -18.12
C TYR A 459 -12.46 3.77 -19.20
N SER A 460 -11.89 4.56 -20.10
CA SER A 460 -12.64 5.26 -21.16
C SER A 460 -13.25 4.33 -22.21
N GLY A 461 -12.87 3.04 -22.22
CA GLY A 461 -13.57 1.97 -22.94
C GLY A 461 -14.89 1.51 -22.29
N GLU A 462 -15.09 1.83 -21.01
CA GLU A 462 -16.26 1.49 -20.18
C GLU A 462 -16.45 2.58 -19.13
N GLN A 463 -17.12 3.69 -19.48
CA GLN A 463 -17.65 4.62 -18.49
C GLN A 463 -19.03 4.08 -18.04
N PRO A 464 -19.15 3.35 -16.91
CA PRO A 464 -20.46 3.03 -16.37
C PRO A 464 -21.13 4.31 -15.87
N THR A 465 -22.34 4.55 -16.39
CA THR A 465 -23.32 5.40 -15.72
C THR A 465 -23.71 4.77 -14.38
N LEU A 466 -23.97 5.61 -13.37
CA LEU A 466 -24.51 5.31 -12.03
C LEU A 466 -25.24 3.96 -11.91
N PRO A 467 -25.01 3.20 -10.82
CA PRO A 467 -25.32 1.78 -10.75
C PRO A 467 -26.82 1.50 -10.94
N SER A 468 -27.14 0.72 -11.97
CA SER A 468 -28.39 -0.04 -12.05
C SER A 468 -28.08 -1.50 -11.74
N GLU A 469 -28.84 -2.07 -10.79
CA GLU A 469 -28.81 -3.46 -10.36
C GLU A 469 -28.50 -4.44 -11.51
N SER A 470 -27.35 -5.11 -11.46
CA SER A 470 -26.96 -6.10 -12.45
C SER A 470 -27.66 -7.43 -12.19
N ILE A 471 -28.25 -7.98 -13.24
CA ILE A 471 -28.88 -9.31 -13.28
C ILE A 471 -27.79 -10.38 -13.18
N ASP A 472 -27.90 -11.29 -12.22
CA ASP A 472 -27.03 -12.47 -12.06
C ASP A 472 -27.03 -13.35 -13.32
N THR A 473 -25.85 -13.55 -13.89
CA THR A 473 -25.60 -14.50 -14.99
C THR A 473 -24.97 -15.78 -14.45
N LEU A 474 -25.55 -16.93 -14.79
CA LEU A 474 -25.05 -18.26 -14.41
C LEU A 474 -23.66 -18.54 -15.01
N ILE A 475 -22.65 -18.81 -14.16
CA ILE A 475 -21.29 -19.19 -14.56
C ILE A 475 -20.94 -20.54 -13.92
N LYS A 476 -20.91 -21.60 -14.73
CA LYS A 476 -20.76 -22.96 -14.19
C LYS A 476 -19.36 -23.17 -13.58
N GLY A 477 -19.32 -23.54 -12.30
CA GLY A 477 -18.09 -23.67 -11.52
C GLY A 477 -17.72 -22.46 -10.68
N ASP A 478 -18.42 -21.34 -10.83
CA ASP A 478 -18.31 -20.14 -9.99
C ASP A 478 -19.15 -20.33 -8.71
N VAL A 479 -18.64 -21.14 -7.80
CA VAL A 479 -19.32 -21.57 -6.56
C VAL A 479 -19.53 -20.39 -5.61
N ASN A 480 -18.65 -19.39 -5.64
CA ASN A 480 -18.69 -18.21 -4.77
C ASN A 480 -19.37 -16.97 -5.41
N ASN A 481 -19.86 -17.10 -6.66
CA ASN A 481 -20.52 -16.05 -7.45
C ASN A 481 -19.64 -14.80 -7.67
N ASP A 482 -18.32 -14.97 -7.79
CA ASP A 482 -17.35 -13.91 -8.05
C ASP A 482 -17.12 -13.64 -9.56
N LYS A 483 -17.90 -14.33 -10.40
CA LYS A 483 -17.86 -14.32 -11.86
C LYS A 483 -16.60 -14.93 -12.49
N LYS A 484 -15.76 -15.60 -11.70
CA LYS A 484 -14.56 -16.33 -12.14
C LYS A 484 -14.72 -17.82 -11.78
N VAL A 485 -13.91 -18.66 -12.42
CA VAL A 485 -13.84 -20.10 -12.09
C VAL A 485 -12.38 -20.42 -11.79
N ASN A 486 -12.02 -20.50 -10.52
CA ASN A 486 -10.64 -20.62 -10.03
C ASN A 486 -10.56 -21.55 -8.79
N ILE A 487 -9.40 -21.55 -8.12
CA ILE A 487 -9.17 -22.42 -6.96
C ILE A 487 -10.09 -22.11 -5.76
N PHE A 488 -10.57 -20.87 -5.64
CA PHE A 488 -11.48 -20.46 -4.57
C PHE A 488 -12.83 -21.17 -4.66
N ASP A 489 -13.32 -21.44 -5.87
CA ASP A 489 -14.53 -22.25 -6.07
C ASP A 489 -14.36 -23.67 -5.54
N SER A 490 -13.17 -24.24 -5.71
CA SER A 490 -12.84 -25.56 -5.18
C SER A 490 -12.75 -25.55 -3.66
N VAL A 491 -12.14 -24.52 -3.07
CA VAL A 491 -12.04 -24.35 -1.61
C VAL A 491 -13.43 -24.19 -1.00
N VAL A 492 -14.27 -23.32 -1.56
CA VAL A 492 -15.64 -23.08 -1.10
C VAL A 492 -16.50 -24.34 -1.26
N LEU A 493 -16.43 -25.02 -2.40
CA LEU A 493 -17.14 -26.28 -2.64
C LEU A 493 -16.66 -27.40 -1.70
N LYS A 494 -15.36 -27.48 -1.40
CA LYS A 494 -14.78 -28.43 -0.43
C LYS A 494 -15.31 -28.17 0.98
N ARG A 495 -15.38 -26.91 1.41
CA ARG A 495 -15.95 -26.51 2.70
C ARG A 495 -17.45 -26.80 2.77
N PHE A 496 -18.20 -26.58 1.69
CA PHE A 496 -19.62 -26.94 1.61
C PHE A 496 -19.84 -28.45 1.73
N VAL A 497 -19.07 -29.25 0.98
CA VAL A 497 -19.13 -30.72 1.04
C VAL A 497 -18.72 -31.25 2.43
N ALA A 498 -17.82 -30.56 3.12
CA ALA A 498 -17.43 -30.87 4.50
C ALA A 498 -18.44 -30.39 5.56
N GLY A 499 -19.50 -29.67 5.16
CA GLY A 499 -20.51 -29.12 6.07
C GLY A 499 -20.03 -27.91 6.89
N ILE A 500 -18.96 -27.25 6.44
CA ILE A 500 -18.36 -26.05 7.08
C ILE A 500 -18.99 -24.77 6.50
N GLU A 501 -19.21 -24.75 5.18
CA GLU A 501 -19.76 -23.61 4.46
C GLU A 501 -21.21 -23.88 4.04
N THR A 502 -22.08 -22.87 4.07
CA THR A 502 -23.49 -23.03 3.66
C THR A 502 -23.94 -22.05 2.59
N ASP A 503 -23.14 -21.01 2.34
CA ASP A 503 -23.44 -19.97 1.37
C ASP A 503 -22.62 -20.21 0.09
N ILE A 504 -23.28 -20.79 -0.92
CA ILE A 504 -22.71 -21.07 -2.24
C ILE A 504 -23.78 -20.81 -3.31
N ASP A 505 -23.37 -20.44 -4.52
CA ASP A 505 -24.26 -20.50 -5.67
C ASP A 505 -24.48 -21.96 -6.06
N LYS A 506 -25.64 -22.48 -5.69
CA LYS A 506 -26.01 -23.89 -5.90
C LYS A 506 -26.17 -24.26 -7.37
N ASN A 507 -26.50 -23.30 -8.24
CA ASN A 507 -26.65 -23.56 -9.66
C ASN A 507 -25.28 -23.66 -10.34
N ASN A 508 -24.33 -22.82 -9.91
CA ASN A 508 -22.95 -22.86 -10.40
C ASN A 508 -22.16 -24.05 -9.82
N ALA A 509 -22.45 -24.42 -8.56
CA ALA A 509 -21.79 -25.51 -7.84
C ALA A 509 -22.19 -26.92 -8.29
N ASP A 510 -23.33 -27.09 -8.96
CA ASP A 510 -23.70 -28.34 -9.64
C ASP A 510 -22.91 -28.48 -10.96
N PHE A 511 -21.59 -28.66 -10.80
CA PHE A 511 -20.63 -28.67 -11.90
C PHE A 511 -20.87 -29.83 -12.87
N ASN A 512 -21.41 -30.95 -12.38
CA ASN A 512 -21.73 -32.10 -13.22
C ASN A 512 -23.17 -32.09 -13.78
N SER A 513 -24.02 -31.16 -13.31
CA SER A 513 -25.43 -31.02 -13.67
C SER A 513 -26.29 -32.26 -13.35
N ASP A 514 -26.00 -32.96 -12.26
CA ASP A 514 -26.77 -34.11 -11.78
C ASP A 514 -27.85 -33.74 -10.74
N GLY A 515 -27.91 -32.47 -10.35
CA GLY A 515 -28.87 -31.93 -9.40
C GLY A 515 -28.48 -32.13 -7.94
N ASN A 516 -27.30 -32.68 -7.64
CA ASN A 516 -26.73 -32.79 -6.30
C ASN A 516 -25.36 -32.13 -6.28
N ILE A 517 -25.07 -31.41 -5.20
CA ILE A 517 -23.77 -30.77 -4.99
C ILE A 517 -22.97 -31.64 -4.02
N GLY A 518 -21.89 -32.26 -4.48
CA GLY A 518 -21.14 -33.22 -3.69
C GLY A 518 -19.67 -33.39 -4.10
N ILE A 519 -19.05 -34.46 -3.60
CA ILE A 519 -17.65 -34.82 -3.90
C ILE A 519 -17.43 -34.98 -5.42
N SER A 520 -18.45 -35.43 -6.16
CA SER A 520 -18.42 -35.57 -7.62
C SER A 520 -18.21 -34.25 -8.35
N ASP A 521 -18.81 -33.17 -7.86
CA ASP A 521 -18.67 -31.81 -8.41
C ASP A 521 -17.30 -31.25 -8.09
N LEU A 522 -16.87 -31.40 -6.83
CA LEU A 522 -15.53 -30.99 -6.39
C LEU A 522 -14.42 -31.67 -7.20
N ILE A 523 -14.54 -32.97 -7.49
CA ILE A 523 -13.55 -33.69 -8.32
C ILE A 523 -13.54 -33.15 -9.74
N GLN A 524 -14.70 -32.81 -10.30
CA GLN A 524 -14.78 -32.33 -11.69
C GLN A 524 -14.33 -30.88 -11.83
N LEU A 525 -14.66 -30.03 -10.86
CA LEU A 525 -14.16 -28.67 -10.75
C LEU A 525 -12.63 -28.68 -10.62
N ASN A 526 -12.05 -29.47 -9.71
CA ASN A 526 -10.59 -29.61 -9.62
C ASN A 526 -9.93 -30.11 -10.92
N LYS A 527 -10.57 -31.05 -11.63
CA LYS A 527 -10.06 -31.50 -12.94
C LYS A 527 -10.15 -30.42 -14.02
N PHE A 528 -11.14 -29.54 -13.94
CA PHE A 528 -11.28 -28.40 -14.83
C PHE A 528 -10.18 -27.38 -14.56
N LEU A 529 -9.93 -27.08 -13.28
CA LEU A 529 -8.91 -26.14 -12.81
C LEU A 529 -7.46 -26.60 -13.08
N ILE A 530 -7.22 -27.90 -13.24
CA ILE A 530 -5.87 -28.45 -13.58
C ILE A 530 -5.61 -28.43 -15.10
N LYS A 531 -6.64 -28.23 -15.92
CA LYS A 531 -6.53 -28.25 -17.40
C LYS A 531 -6.30 -26.88 -18.03
N TYR A 532 -6.44 -25.83 -17.23
CA TYR A 532 -6.12 -24.44 -17.53
C TYR A 532 -5.15 -23.96 -16.45
#